data_AF-A0A6J1X195-F1
#
_entry.id   AF-A0A6J1X195-F1
#
_cell.length_a   1.000
_cell.length_b   1.000
_cell.length_c   1.000
_cell.angle_alpha   90.00
_cell.angle_beta   90.00
_cell.angle_gamma   90.00
#
_symmetry.space_group_name_H-M   'P 1'
#
loop_
_entity.id
_entity.type
_entity.pdbx_description
1 polymer ?
#
loop_
_entity_poly.entity_id
_entity_poly.type
_entity_poly.pdbx_seq_one_letter_code
_entity_poly.pdbx_strand_id
1 'polypeptide(L)'
;VKKLCCSLRRNAKDERVLFHYNGHGVPKPTVQGEIWVFNRAYTQYIPLSMYDLQTWMGAPSLYVYDCSNAGVIVDNFKQFAEQHEREYEVHIVR
;
A
#
# COMPACT_ATOMS: atom_id res chain seq x y z
N VAL A 1 10.14 -0.07 3.31
CA VAL A 1 8.73 0.38 3.35
C VAL A 1 8.03 -0.03 4.65
N LYS A 2 7.79 -1.32 4.93
CA LYS A 2 7.11 -1.81 6.15
C LYS A 2 7.46 -1.06 7.45
N LYS A 3 8.75 -1.02 7.81
CA LYS A 3 9.21 -0.36 9.05
C LYS A 3 8.79 1.12 9.12
N LEU A 4 8.87 1.84 8.00
CA LEU A 4 8.50 3.26 7.92
C LEU A 4 6.98 3.42 8.11
N CYS A 5 6.17 2.69 7.34
CA CYS A 5 4.71 2.73 7.44
C CYS A 5 4.23 2.41 8.86
N CYS A 6 4.69 1.29 9.44
CA CYS A 6 4.28 0.89 10.78
C CYS A 6 4.74 1.89 11.87
N SER A 7 5.93 2.49 11.72
CA SER A 7 6.41 3.51 12.65
C SER A 7 5.57 4.79 12.57
N LEU A 8 5.28 5.26 11.36
CA LEU A 8 4.48 6.47 11.16
C LEU A 8 3.04 6.29 11.63
N ARG A 9 2.40 5.15 11.32
CA ARG A 9 1.07 4.82 11.86
C ARG A 9 1.07 4.84 13.38
N ARG A 10 2.01 4.14 14.03
CA ARG A 10 2.06 4.09 15.50
C ARG A 10 2.21 5.47 16.14
N ASN A 11 3.00 6.33 15.52
CA ASN A 11 3.23 7.69 16.02
C ASN A 11 2.04 8.62 15.76
N ALA A 12 1.38 8.48 14.60
CA ALA A 12 0.23 9.30 14.23
C ALA A 12 -1.04 8.94 15.01
N LYS A 13 -1.17 7.72 15.53
CA LYS A 13 -2.38 7.23 16.21
C LYS A 13 -3.60 7.40 15.29
N ASP A 14 -4.53 8.28 15.68
CA ASP A 14 -5.78 8.59 14.98
C ASP A 14 -5.61 9.69 13.91
N GLU A 15 -4.41 10.28 13.80
CA GLU A 15 -4.11 11.27 12.76
C GLU A 15 -3.86 10.62 11.40
N ARG A 16 -4.02 11.43 10.35
CA ARG A 16 -3.88 10.98 8.97
C ARG A 16 -2.42 10.82 8.58
N VAL A 17 -2.06 9.66 8.02
CA VAL A 17 -0.73 9.41 7.45
C VAL A 17 -0.79 9.53 5.93
N LEU A 18 0.06 10.38 5.36
CA LEU A 18 0.26 10.52 3.92
C LEU A 18 1.30 9.51 3.42
N PHE A 19 0.94 8.72 2.41
CA PHE A 19 1.85 7.90 1.63
C PHE A 19 1.98 8.45 0.22
N HIS A 20 3.14 9.01 -0.10
CA HIS A 20 3.46 9.44 -1.46
C HIS A 20 4.40 8.43 -2.10
N TYR A 21 3.96 7.84 -3.21
CA TYR A 21 4.73 6.93 -4.03
C TYR A 21 5.01 7.55 -5.40
N ASN A 22 6.29 7.71 -5.73
CA ASN A 22 6.74 8.05 -7.08
C ASN A 22 7.38 6.81 -7.72
N GLY A 23 6.78 6.35 -8.82
CA GLY A 23 7.14 5.11 -9.52
C GLY A 23 7.70 5.33 -10.93
N HIS A 24 8.34 6.47 -11.22
CA HIS A 24 8.86 6.76 -12.58
C HIS A 24 10.07 5.92 -12.99
N GLY A 25 10.84 5.39 -12.04
CA GLY A 25 12.05 4.60 -12.30
C GLY A 25 11.87 3.09 -12.25
N VAL A 26 10.63 2.59 -12.26
CA VAL A 26 10.30 1.17 -12.06
C VAL A 26 9.25 0.71 -13.08
N PRO A 27 9.01 -0.61 -13.23
CA PRO A 27 7.94 -1.10 -14.09
C PRO A 27 6.56 -0.57 -13.67
N LYS A 28 5.58 -0.66 -14.58
CA LYS A 28 4.20 -0.27 -14.29
C LYS A 28 3.58 -1.17 -13.21
N PRO A 29 2.64 -0.66 -12.40
CA PRO A 29 1.88 -1.46 -11.44
C PRO A 29 1.21 -2.67 -12.11
N THR A 30 1.12 -3.78 -11.40
CA THR A 30 0.57 -5.04 -11.92
C THR A 30 -0.95 -5.10 -11.71
N VAL A 31 -1.64 -5.90 -12.52
CA VAL A 31 -3.09 -6.14 -12.37
C VAL A 31 -3.41 -6.96 -11.12
N GLN A 32 -2.44 -7.73 -10.61
CA GLN A 32 -2.51 -8.47 -9.36
C GLN A 32 -2.38 -7.58 -8.12
N GLY A 33 -2.16 -6.28 -8.33
CA GLY A 33 -2.16 -5.32 -7.26
C GLY A 33 -0.82 -5.10 -6.58
N GLU A 34 0.26 -5.14 -7.35
CA GLU A 34 1.60 -4.88 -6.86
C GLU A 34 2.15 -3.56 -7.41
N ILE A 35 2.85 -2.82 -6.56
CA ILE A 35 3.72 -1.70 -6.95
C ILE A 35 5.18 -2.12 -6.81
N TRP A 36 6.09 -1.40 -7.44
CA TRP A 36 7.49 -1.80 -7.48
C TRP A 36 8.36 -0.94 -6.57
N VAL A 37 9.25 -1.60 -5.84
CA VAL A 37 10.29 -0.96 -5.02
C VAL A 37 11.65 -1.57 -5.35
N PHE A 38 12.74 -0.97 -4.85
CA PHE A 38 14.08 -1.53 -5.03
C PHE A 38 14.47 -2.47 -3.90
N ASN A 39 15.28 -3.48 -4.22
CA ASN A 39 16.07 -4.18 -3.20
C ASN A 39 17.14 -3.24 -2.59
N ARG A 40 17.79 -3.69 -1.51
CA ARG A 40 18.80 -2.88 -0.80
C ARG A 40 19.98 -2.47 -1.68
N ALA A 41 20.35 -3.29 -2.66
CA ALA A 41 21.47 -3.06 -3.55
C ALA A 41 21.10 -2.23 -4.79
N TYR A 42 19.83 -1.86 -4.97
CA TYR A 42 19.30 -1.17 -6.15
C TYR A 42 19.56 -1.88 -7.48
N THR A 43 19.62 -3.21 -7.46
CA THR A 43 19.88 -4.04 -8.65
C THR A 43 18.63 -4.74 -9.16
N GLN A 44 17.58 -4.86 -8.34
CA GLN A 44 16.36 -5.57 -8.67
C GLN A 44 15.14 -4.79 -8.21
N TYR A 45 14.09 -4.84 -9.03
CA TYR A 45 12.75 -4.44 -8.65
C TYR A 45 12.10 -5.57 -7.86
N ILE A 46 11.55 -5.24 -6.70
CA ILE A 46 10.87 -6.13 -5.78
C ILE A 46 9.40 -5.73 -5.78
N PRO A 47 8.46 -6.66 -6.00
CA PRO A 47 7.04 -6.37 -5.93
C PRO A 47 6.63 -6.11 -4.48
N LEU A 48 5.76 -5.14 -4.28
CA LEU A 48 5.13 -4.82 -3.01
C LEU A 48 3.61 -4.90 -3.18
N SER A 49 2.99 -5.81 -2.44
CA SER A 49 1.54 -5.98 -2.41
C SER A 49 0.83 -4.75 -1.84
N MET A 50 -0.24 -4.30 -2.49
CA MET A 50 -1.09 -3.24 -1.97
C MET A 50 -1.83 -3.63 -0.69
N TYR A 51 -2.22 -4.90 -0.56
CA TYR A 51 -2.87 -5.41 0.64
C TYR A 51 -1.96 -5.27 1.88
N ASP A 52 -0.68 -5.61 1.72
CA ASP A 52 0.33 -5.42 2.76
C ASP A 52 0.53 -3.94 3.10
N LEU A 53 0.60 -3.08 2.07
CA LEU A 53 0.77 -1.65 2.25
C LEU A 53 -0.40 -1.04 3.05
N GLN A 54 -1.65 -1.36 2.69
CA GLN A 54 -2.85 -0.94 3.43
C GLN A 54 -2.79 -1.37 4.89
N THR A 55 -2.43 -2.63 5.14
CA THR A 55 -2.26 -3.18 6.49
C THR A 55 -1.26 -2.38 7.32
N TRP A 56 -0.10 -2.02 6.73
CA TRP A 56 0.93 -1.30 7.46
C TRP A 56 0.60 0.18 7.68
N MET A 57 -0.14 0.76 6.74
CA MET A 57 -0.53 2.17 6.76
C MET A 57 -1.72 2.43 7.69
N GLY A 58 -2.63 1.47 7.87
CA GLY A 58 -3.82 1.60 8.71
C GLY A 58 -4.73 2.78 8.35
N ALA A 59 -5.71 3.05 9.20
CA ALA A 59 -6.61 4.19 9.09
C ALA A 59 -6.34 5.24 10.19
N PRO A 60 -6.55 6.55 9.92
CA PRO A 60 -6.86 7.15 8.62
C PRO A 60 -5.60 7.38 7.77
N SER A 61 -5.65 7.11 6.46
CA SER A 61 -4.51 7.28 5.54
C SER A 61 -4.91 7.98 4.24
N LEU A 62 -3.93 8.63 3.59
CA LEU A 62 -4.07 9.27 2.28
C LEU A 62 -2.93 8.84 1.37
N TYR A 63 -3.23 8.56 0.11
CA TYR A 63 -2.28 8.01 -0.84
C TYR A 63 -2.16 8.92 -2.05
N VAL A 64 -0.93 9.16 -2.49
CA VAL A 64 -0.61 9.86 -3.74
C VAL A 64 0.27 8.93 -4.57
N TYR A 65 -0.21 8.55 -5.75
CA TYR A 65 0.50 7.66 -6.67
C TYR A 65 0.90 8.43 -7.92
N ASP A 66 2.18 8.77 -8.02
CA ASP A 66 2.80 9.41 -9.18
C ASP A 66 3.57 8.38 -9.99
N CYS A 67 2.87 7.67 -10.87
CA CYS A 67 3.48 6.69 -11.76
C CYS A 67 2.64 6.47 -13.02
N SER A 68 3.28 5.91 -14.04
CA SER A 68 2.56 5.42 -15.23
C SER A 68 1.50 4.38 -14.84
N ASN A 69 0.31 4.49 -15.41
CA ASN A 69 -0.81 3.57 -15.18
C ASN A 69 -1.30 3.50 -13.71
N ALA A 70 -1.24 4.62 -12.98
CA ALA A 70 -1.68 4.69 -11.58
C ALA A 70 -3.15 4.34 -11.34
N GLY A 71 -4.02 4.41 -12.37
CA GLY A 71 -5.43 4.01 -12.24
C GLY A 71 -5.62 2.58 -11.76
N VAL A 72 -4.76 1.65 -12.21
CA VAL A 72 -4.78 0.24 -11.77
C VAL A 72 -4.50 0.09 -10.27
N ILE A 73 -3.70 0.99 -9.69
CA ILE A 73 -3.46 1.01 -8.24
C ILE A 73 -4.76 1.35 -7.51
N VAL A 74 -5.47 2.37 -7.98
CA VAL A 74 -6.72 2.84 -7.34
C VAL A 74 -7.83 1.78 -7.40
N ASP A 75 -7.97 1.08 -8.54
CA ASP A 75 -8.99 0.05 -8.70
C ASP A 75 -8.73 -1.15 -7.77
N ASN A 76 -7.48 -1.63 -7.74
CA ASN A 76 -7.09 -2.71 -6.84
C ASN A 76 -7.15 -2.29 -5.36
N PHE A 77 -6.83 -1.03 -5.03
CA PHE A 77 -6.92 -0.53 -3.67
C PHE A 77 -8.34 -0.70 -3.10
N LYS A 78 -9.38 -0.42 -3.90
CA LYS A 78 -10.78 -0.61 -3.50
C LYS A 78 -11.08 -2.08 -3.23
N GLN A 79 -10.66 -2.96 -4.14
CA GLN A 79 -10.88 -4.41 -4.00
C GLN A 79 -10.25 -4.97 -2.72
N PHE A 80 -8.99 -4.61 -2.43
CA PHE A 80 -8.32 -5.05 -1.22
C PHE A 80 -8.86 -4.39 0.05
N ALA A 81 -9.37 -3.15 -0.03
CA ALA A 81 -10.03 -2.50 1.10
C ALA A 81 -11.31 -3.25 1.50
N GLU A 82 -12.15 -3.61 0.52
CA GLU A 82 -13.35 -4.43 0.77
C GLU A 82 -12.98 -5.82 1.32
N GLN A 83 -11.89 -6.41 0.83
CA GLN A 83 -11.40 -7.68 1.36
C GLN A 83 -10.96 -7.56 2.82
N HIS A 84 -10.19 -6.51 3.16
CA HIS A 84 -9.77 -6.21 4.54
C HIS A 84 -10.99 -6.05 5.47
N GLU A 85 -12.02 -5.34 5.01
CA GLU A 85 -13.24 -5.12 5.77
C GLU A 85 -13.97 -6.43 6.05
N ARG A 86 -14.16 -7.28 5.03
CA ARG A 86 -14.77 -8.61 5.19
C ARG A 86 -13.99 -9.49 6.17
N GLU A 87 -12.66 -9.51 6.06
CA GLU A 87 -11.81 -10.31 6.95
C GLU A 87 -11.86 -9.81 8.39
N TYR A 88 -11.93 -8.49 8.58
CA TYR A 88 -12.10 -7.86 9.90
C TYR A 88 -13.44 -8.22 10.53
N GLU A 89 -14.54 -8.12 9.79
CA GLU A 89 -15.87 -8.51 10.26
C GLU A 89 -15.90 -9.98 10.69
N VAL A 90 -15.36 -10.89 9.88
CA VAL A 90 -15.27 -12.31 10.24
C VAL A 90 -14.48 -12.54 11.53
N HIS A 91 -13.47 -11.72 11.80
CA HIS A 91 -12.66 -11.83 13.01
C HIS A 91 -13.37 -11.30 14.26
N ILE A 92 -14.21 -10.26 14.12
CA ILE A 92 -14.99 -9.69 15.24
C ILE A 92 -16.18 -10.58 15.64
N VAL A 93 -16.74 -11.31 14.67
CA VAL A 93 -17.93 -12.16 14.90
C VAL A 93 -17.55 -13.54 15.48
N ARG A 94 -16.24 -13.84 15.62
CA ARG A 94 -15.71 -15.04 16.27
C ARG A 94 -15.29 -14.76 17.71
#